data_AF-A0A7J5ZGD3-F1
#
_entry.id   AF-A0A7J5ZGD3-F1
#
_cell.length_a   1.000
_cell.length_b   1.000
_cell.length_c   1.000
_cell.angle_alpha   90.00
_cell.angle_beta   90.00
_cell.angle_gamma   90.00
#
_symmetry.space_group_name_H-M   'P 1'
#
loop_
_entity.id
_entity.type
_entity.pdbx_description
1 polymer ?
#
loop_
_entity_poly.entity_id
_entity_poly.type
_entity_poly.pdbx_seq_one_letter_code
_entity_poly.pdbx_strand_id
1 'polypeptide(L)'
;MYLDFSGRFLPPVYILVFIVGLVANGWGLKSLLHNWKKLGNINVFVLNLGLADVLYLLTVPFLVVYSLMGSTWIFGDVFCKITRFCFNLNLYGSIGFLTCISVYRYLAIVHPMRVMGRITVLHSVGISVLVWLLVSIQIVPDMFFSKTSGNNTGKCYDTTVRSTSRIT
;
A
#
# COMPACT_ATOMS: atom_id res chain seq x y z
N MET A 1 27.55 -10.35 -6.60
CA MET A 1 27.05 -9.82 -7.88
C MET A 1 25.55 -9.49 -7.86
N TYR A 2 24.61 -10.43 -7.68
CA TYR A 2 23.17 -10.10 -7.57
C TYR A 2 22.82 -9.22 -6.36
N LEU A 3 23.44 -9.49 -5.20
CA LEU A 3 23.28 -8.70 -3.97
C LEU A 3 23.85 -7.27 -4.11
N ASP A 4 24.95 -7.09 -4.82
CA ASP A 4 25.55 -5.76 -5.08
C ASP A 4 24.69 -4.90 -6.00
N PHE A 5 24.07 -5.53 -7.01
CA PHE A 5 23.20 -4.83 -7.95
C PHE A 5 21.92 -4.34 -7.27
N SER A 6 21.28 -5.20 -6.47
CA SER A 6 20.10 -4.82 -5.67
C SER A 6 20.42 -3.71 -4.66
N GLY A 7 21.54 -3.80 -3.94
CA GLY A 7 21.95 -2.78 -2.96
C GLY A 7 22.26 -1.40 -3.57
N ARG A 8 22.64 -1.33 -4.86
CA ARG A 8 22.92 -0.06 -5.57
C ARG A 8 21.70 0.49 -6.32
N PHE A 9 20.82 -0.36 -6.83
CA PHE A 9 19.65 0.07 -7.61
C PHE A 9 18.41 0.38 -6.76
N LEU A 10 18.18 -0.37 -5.68
CA LEU A 10 16.98 -0.19 -4.85
C LEU A 10 16.92 1.17 -4.13
N PRO A 11 18.00 1.69 -3.51
CA PRO A 11 17.92 2.96 -2.78
C PRO A 11 17.54 4.15 -3.68
N PRO A 12 18.17 4.38 -4.86
CA PRO A 12 17.76 5.45 -5.76
C PRO A 12 16.31 5.34 -6.21
N VAL A 13 15.84 4.12 -6.53
CA VAL A 13 14.46 3.88 -6.93
C VAL A 13 13.50 4.21 -5.80
N TYR A 14 13.76 3.76 -4.57
CA TYR A 14 12.92 4.07 -3.42
C TYR A 14 12.90 5.57 -3.10
N ILE A 15 14.02 6.28 -3.23
CA ILE A 15 14.07 7.75 -3.07
C ILE A 15 13.23 8.44 -4.15
N LEU A 16 13.34 8.02 -5.41
CA LEU A 16 12.54 8.56 -6.51
C LEU A 16 11.04 8.31 -6.28
N VAL A 17 10.66 7.09 -5.91
CA VAL A 17 9.27 6.73 -5.59
C VAL A 17 8.76 7.58 -4.43
N PHE A 18 9.58 7.80 -3.39
CA PHE A 18 9.21 8.65 -2.27
C PHE A 18 8.91 10.09 -2.71
N ILE A 19 9.83 10.72 -3.45
CA ILE A 19 9.68 12.11 -3.89
C ILE A 19 8.50 12.26 -4.85
N VAL A 20 8.50 11.47 -5.93
CA VAL A 20 7.46 11.53 -6.98
C VAL A 20 6.10 11.16 -6.38
N GLY A 21 6.08 10.12 -5.55
CA GLY A 21 4.87 9.64 -4.89
C GLY A 21 4.27 10.69 -3.96
N LEU A 22 5.08 11.34 -3.11
CA LEU A 22 4.57 12.38 -2.20
C LEU A 22 4.05 13.59 -2.97
N VAL A 23 4.77 14.04 -3.99
CA VAL A 23 4.36 15.19 -4.80
C VAL A 23 3.06 14.86 -5.55
N ALA A 24 2.99 13.72 -6.23
CA ALA A 24 1.83 13.32 -7.02
C ALA A 24 0.59 13.08 -6.14
N ASN A 25 0.73 12.28 -5.07
CA ASN A 25 -0.39 11.99 -4.17
C ASN A 25 -0.82 13.22 -3.37
N GLY A 26 0.13 14.03 -2.91
CA GLY A 26 -0.15 15.28 -2.22
C GLY A 26 -0.88 16.28 -3.11
N TRP A 27 -0.43 16.45 -4.36
CA TRP A 27 -1.13 17.29 -5.34
C TRP A 27 -2.51 16.74 -5.69
N GLY A 28 -2.64 15.43 -5.87
CA GLY A 28 -3.91 14.75 -6.12
C GLY A 28 -4.92 14.98 -5.01
N LEU A 29 -4.51 14.76 -3.75
CA LEU A 29 -5.32 15.02 -2.55
C LEU A 29 -5.70 16.50 -2.42
N LYS A 30 -4.77 17.43 -2.69
CA LYS A 30 -5.05 18.87 -2.68
C LYS A 30 -6.08 19.25 -3.75
N SER A 31 -5.93 18.73 -4.97
CA SER A 31 -6.87 18.94 -6.07
C SER A 31 -8.25 18.34 -5.75
N LEU A 32 -8.27 17.18 -5.07
CA LEU A 32 -9.50 16.54 -4.59
C LEU A 32 -10.23 17.41 -3.57
N LEU A 33 -9.51 17.93 -2.57
CA LEU A 33 -10.02 18.87 -1.56
C LEU A 33 -10.61 20.13 -2.19
N HIS A 34 -9.90 20.69 -3.18
CA HIS A 34 -10.39 21.87 -3.89
C HIS A 34 -11.65 21.58 -4.72
N ASN A 35 -11.74 20.42 -5.36
CA ASN A 35 -12.85 20.03 -6.23
C ASN A 35 -13.89 19.11 -5.56
N TRP A 36 -13.92 19.07 -4.22
CA TRP A 36 -14.69 18.06 -3.48
C TRP A 36 -16.18 18.10 -3.82
N LYS A 37 -16.76 19.30 -4.00
CA LYS A 37 -18.17 19.46 -4.38
C LYS A 37 -18.49 18.92 -5.78
N LYS A 38 -17.52 18.88 -6.70
CA LYS A 38 -17.72 18.49 -8.12
C LYS A 38 -17.71 16.99 -8.34
N LEU A 39 -16.94 16.25 -7.54
CA LEU A 39 -16.66 14.83 -7.74
C LEU A 39 -17.62 13.90 -6.96
N GLY A 40 -18.27 14.38 -5.90
CA GLY A 40 -19.30 13.62 -5.18
C GLY A 40 -18.77 12.34 -4.52
N ASN A 41 -19.44 11.20 -4.71
CA ASN A 41 -19.14 9.94 -4.01
C ASN A 41 -17.76 9.34 -4.35
N ILE A 42 -17.23 9.62 -5.55
CA ILE A 42 -15.91 9.13 -5.97
C ILE A 42 -14.78 9.66 -5.08
N ASN A 43 -14.99 10.79 -4.38
CA ASN A 43 -14.00 11.39 -3.50
C ASN A 43 -13.58 10.48 -2.38
N VAL A 44 -14.50 9.70 -1.84
CA VAL A 44 -14.21 8.79 -0.73
C VAL A 44 -13.20 7.74 -1.18
N PHE A 45 -13.38 7.15 -2.37
CA PHE A 45 -12.45 6.16 -2.90
C PHE A 45 -11.09 6.76 -3.24
N VAL A 46 -11.06 7.95 -3.86
CA VAL A 46 -9.80 8.64 -4.22
C VAL A 46 -9.05 9.09 -2.96
N LEU A 47 -9.76 9.49 -1.90
CA LEU A 47 -9.14 9.86 -0.62
C LEU A 47 -8.55 8.65 0.09
N ASN A 48 -9.26 7.51 0.12
CA ASN A 48 -8.75 6.29 0.72
C ASN A 48 -7.53 5.74 -0.06
N LEU A 49 -7.56 5.85 -1.39
CA LEU A 49 -6.42 5.54 -2.25
C LEU A 49 -5.20 6.39 -1.89
N GLY A 50 -5.36 7.72 -1.89
CA GLY A 50 -4.28 8.64 -1.54
C GLY A 50 -3.76 8.46 -0.11
N LEU A 51 -4.64 8.11 0.85
CA LEU A 51 -4.22 7.79 2.21
C LEU A 51 -3.37 6.53 2.26
N ALA A 52 -3.77 5.46 1.55
CA ALA A 52 -2.99 4.23 1.47
C ALA A 52 -1.63 4.45 0.81
N ASP A 53 -1.56 5.28 -0.24
CA ASP A 53 -0.31 5.68 -0.91
C ASP A 53 0.62 6.45 0.04
N VAL A 54 0.10 7.47 0.74
CA VAL A 54 0.89 8.25 1.69
C VAL A 54 1.40 7.37 2.84
N LEU A 55 0.55 6.49 3.39
CA LEU A 55 0.95 5.56 4.44
C LEU A 55 2.13 4.67 4.00
N TYR A 56 2.08 4.11 2.79
CA TYR A 56 3.21 3.34 2.25
C TYR A 56 4.45 4.22 2.03
N LEU A 57 4.30 5.40 1.41
CA LEU A 57 5.41 6.31 1.16
C LEU A 57 6.14 6.71 2.44
N LEU A 58 5.44 6.87 3.56
CA LEU A 58 6.08 7.12 4.86
C LEU A 58 6.97 5.97 5.33
N THR A 59 6.70 4.74 4.90
CA THR A 59 7.52 3.55 5.22
C THR A 59 8.73 3.37 4.29
N VAL A 60 8.70 3.99 3.09
CA VAL A 60 9.77 3.87 2.07
C VAL A 60 11.14 4.36 2.54
N PRO A 61 11.29 5.48 3.28
CA PRO A 61 12.58 5.91 3.84
C PRO A 61 13.27 4.85 4.71
N PHE A 62 12.48 4.03 5.42
CA PHE A 62 13.02 2.95 6.23
C PHE A 62 13.58 1.81 5.36
N LEU A 63 12.98 1.54 4.19
CA LEU A 63 13.56 0.61 3.20
C LEU A 63 14.86 1.14 2.60
N VAL A 64 14.96 2.46 2.39
CA VAL A 64 16.20 3.09 1.91
C VAL A 64 17.32 2.85 2.93
N VAL A 65 17.09 3.13 4.21
CA VAL A 65 18.07 2.89 5.28
C VAL A 65 18.45 1.40 5.37
N TYR A 66 17.47 0.50 5.32
CA TYR A 66 17.72 -0.95 5.27
C TYR A 66 18.62 -1.36 4.11
N SER A 67 18.38 -0.78 2.92
CA SER A 67 19.15 -1.07 1.72
C SER A 67 20.59 -0.55 1.82
N LEU A 68 20.77 0.64 2.40
CA LEU A 68 22.09 1.26 2.62
C LEU A 68 22.91 0.55 3.71
N MET A 69 22.26 -0.02 4.72
CA MET A 69 22.90 -0.79 5.80
C MET A 69 23.19 -2.26 5.43
N GLY A 70 23.25 -2.58 4.13
CA GLY A 70 23.61 -3.93 3.67
C GLY A 70 22.55 -4.99 3.97
N SER A 71 21.26 -4.62 3.87
CA SER A 71 20.13 -5.48 4.23
C SER A 71 20.10 -5.88 5.71
N THR A 72 20.56 -4.97 6.60
CA THR A 72 20.40 -5.13 8.05
C THR A 72 19.27 -4.25 8.57
N TRP A 73 18.28 -4.86 9.22
CA TRP A 73 17.08 -4.23 9.74
C TRP A 73 17.28 -3.89 11.21
N ILE A 74 17.52 -2.60 11.48
CA ILE A 74 17.84 -2.09 12.82
C ILE A 74 16.62 -1.54 13.57
N PHE A 75 15.48 -1.36 12.90
CA PHE A 75 14.27 -0.77 13.48
C PHE A 75 13.43 -1.77 14.30
N GLY A 76 13.88 -3.03 14.40
CA GLY A 76 13.20 -4.10 15.13
C GLY A 76 12.04 -4.75 14.36
N ASP A 77 11.62 -5.93 14.83
CA ASP A 77 10.63 -6.78 14.16
C ASP A 77 9.26 -6.11 13.97
N VAL A 78 8.85 -5.27 14.91
CA VAL A 78 7.56 -4.56 14.84
C VAL A 78 7.52 -3.64 13.62
N PHE A 79 8.58 -2.86 13.38
CA PHE A 79 8.65 -1.99 12.22
C PHE A 79 8.76 -2.78 10.92
N CYS A 80 9.49 -3.90 10.89
CA CYS A 80 9.54 -4.78 9.72
C CYS A 80 8.12 -5.24 9.34
N LYS A 81 7.33 -5.70 10.31
CA LYS A 81 5.93 -6.10 10.09
C LYS A 81 5.05 -4.93 9.64
N ILE A 82 5.20 -3.74 10.23
CA ILE A 82 4.44 -2.53 9.84
C ILE A 82 4.74 -2.16 8.39
N THR A 83 6.03 -2.10 8.01
CA THR A 83 6.44 -1.78 6.64
C THR A 83 5.85 -2.76 5.62
N ARG A 84 5.86 -4.06 5.94
CA ARG A 84 5.24 -5.11 5.11
C ARG A 84 3.74 -4.96 5.03
N PHE A 85 3.10 -4.64 6.15
CA PHE A 85 1.68 -4.38 6.23
C PHE A 85 1.31 -3.20 5.34
N CYS A 86 1.98 -2.06 5.47
CA CYS A 86 1.74 -0.87 4.65
C CYS A 86 1.93 -1.12 3.16
N PHE A 87 2.96 -1.88 2.74
CA PHE A 87 3.16 -2.24 1.33
C PHE A 87 1.99 -3.05 0.77
N ASN A 88 1.60 -4.15 1.43
CA ASN A 88 0.51 -4.99 0.96
C ASN A 88 -0.82 -4.24 1.00
N LEU A 89 -1.03 -3.45 2.05
CA LEU A 89 -2.21 -2.62 2.23
C LEU A 89 -2.36 -1.59 1.12
N ASN A 90 -1.25 -0.96 0.71
CA ASN A 90 -1.22 -0.09 -0.44
C ASN A 90 -1.51 -0.86 -1.74
N LEU A 91 -0.82 -1.97 -1.99
CA LEU A 91 -0.99 -2.74 -3.22
C LEU A 91 -2.44 -3.22 -3.41
N TYR A 92 -2.98 -3.95 -2.44
CA TYR A 92 -4.32 -4.51 -2.53
C TYR A 92 -5.41 -3.45 -2.36
N GLY A 93 -5.18 -2.46 -1.49
CA GLY A 93 -6.08 -1.32 -1.32
C GLY A 93 -6.24 -0.56 -2.62
N SER A 94 -5.12 -0.24 -3.29
CA SER A 94 -5.13 0.48 -4.57
C SER A 94 -5.87 -0.28 -5.66
N ILE A 95 -5.66 -1.60 -5.78
CA ILE A 95 -6.41 -2.43 -6.72
C ILE A 95 -7.92 -2.37 -6.44
N GLY A 96 -8.32 -2.52 -5.17
CA GLY A 96 -9.73 -2.46 -4.76
C GLY A 96 -10.36 -1.10 -5.05
N PHE A 97 -9.71 -0.01 -4.65
CA PHE A 97 -10.21 1.35 -4.85
C PHE A 97 -10.27 1.75 -6.32
N LEU A 98 -9.24 1.42 -7.13
CA LEU A 98 -9.24 1.67 -8.56
C LEU A 98 -10.34 0.87 -9.28
N THR A 99 -10.60 -0.36 -8.84
CA THR A 99 -11.71 -1.17 -9.37
C THR A 99 -13.05 -0.48 -9.07
N CYS A 100 -13.27 -0.05 -7.83
CA CYS A 100 -14.48 0.67 -7.43
C CYS A 100 -14.66 1.98 -8.23
N ILE A 101 -13.58 2.75 -8.40
CA ILE A 101 -13.58 3.97 -9.22
C ILE A 101 -13.94 3.67 -10.67
N SER A 102 -13.36 2.63 -11.25
CA SER A 102 -13.60 2.22 -12.63
C SER A 102 -15.04 1.77 -12.84
N VAL A 103 -15.58 0.95 -11.94
CA VAL A 103 -16.99 0.52 -11.96
C VAL A 103 -17.92 1.72 -11.81
N TYR A 104 -17.62 2.65 -10.89
CA TYR A 104 -18.39 3.87 -10.72
C TYR A 104 -18.45 4.70 -12.00
N ARG A 105 -17.28 4.94 -12.64
CA ARG A 105 -17.22 5.69 -13.90
C ARG A 105 -17.93 4.97 -15.04
N TYR A 106 -17.76 3.65 -15.13
CA TYR A 106 -18.45 2.83 -16.12
C TYR A 106 -19.97 2.96 -16.00
N LEU A 107 -20.52 2.79 -14.78
CA LEU A 107 -21.95 2.92 -14.54
C LEU A 107 -22.45 4.34 -14.82
N ALA A 108 -21.68 5.38 -14.47
CA ALA A 108 -22.06 6.76 -14.74
C ALA A 108 -22.14 7.08 -16.24
N ILE A 109 -21.28 6.48 -17.05
CA ILE A 109 -21.25 6.67 -18.51
C ILE A 109 -22.35 5.84 -19.21
N VAL A 110 -22.48 4.56 -18.87
CA VAL A 110 -23.34 3.61 -19.59
C VAL A 110 -24.78 3.63 -19.06
N HIS A 111 -24.98 3.90 -17.78
CA HIS A 111 -26.29 3.87 -17.12
C HIS A 111 -26.54 5.12 -16.26
N PRO A 112 -26.51 6.33 -16.84
CA PRO A 112 -26.64 7.59 -16.10
C PRO A 112 -27.91 7.65 -15.24
N MET A 113 -29.04 7.14 -15.74
CA MET A 113 -30.32 7.09 -15.03
C MET A 113 -30.34 6.13 -13.82
N ARG A 114 -29.50 5.09 -13.79
CA ARG A 114 -29.40 4.17 -12.63
C ARG A 114 -28.44 4.66 -11.55
N VAL A 115 -27.50 5.54 -11.90
CA VAL A 115 -26.46 6.05 -11.00
C VAL A 115 -26.87 7.35 -10.34
N MET A 116 -27.69 8.17 -11.00
CA MET A 116 -28.22 9.41 -10.45
C MET A 116 -29.08 9.12 -9.20
N GLY A 117 -28.50 9.31 -8.01
CA GLY A 117 -29.17 9.16 -6.71
C GLY A 117 -29.05 7.81 -5.99
N ARG A 118 -28.47 6.77 -6.62
CA ARG A 118 -28.43 5.41 -6.03
C ARG A 118 -27.15 5.06 -5.28
N ILE A 119 -26.03 5.66 -5.69
CA ILE A 119 -24.76 5.56 -4.95
C ILE A 119 -24.72 6.76 -4.01
N THR A 120 -24.69 6.52 -2.71
CA THR A 120 -24.56 7.55 -1.68
C THR A 120 -23.19 7.46 -1.03
N VAL A 121 -22.76 8.53 -0.36
CA VAL A 121 -21.51 8.57 0.40
C VAL A 121 -21.43 7.40 1.39
N LEU A 122 -22.56 7.02 1.99
CA LEU A 122 -22.64 5.91 2.93
C LEU A 122 -22.28 4.56 2.28
N HIS A 123 -22.75 4.29 1.06
CA HIS A 123 -22.37 3.09 0.31
C HIS A 123 -20.87 3.10 -0.03
N SER A 124 -20.31 4.25 -0.46
CA SER A 124 -18.88 4.36 -0.74
C SER A 124 -18.01 4.16 0.50
N VAL A 125 -18.43 4.68 1.65
CA VAL A 125 -17.77 4.42 2.94
C VAL A 125 -17.85 2.94 3.31
N GLY A 126 -19.03 2.32 3.17
CA GLY A 126 -19.21 0.88 3.45
C GLY A 126 -18.32 -0.01 2.56
N ILE A 127 -18.28 0.26 1.25
CA ILE A 127 -17.39 -0.46 0.31
C ILE A 127 -15.93 -0.24 0.69
N SER A 128 -15.55 0.99 1.07
CA SER A 128 -14.19 1.29 1.50
C SER A 128 -13.80 0.49 2.73
N VAL A 129 -14.66 0.46 3.75
CA VAL A 129 -14.45 -0.34 4.97
C VAL A 129 -14.32 -1.82 4.62
N LEU A 130 -15.14 -2.34 3.70
CA LEU A 130 -15.04 -3.73 3.25
C LEU A 130 -13.70 -4.01 2.57
N VAL A 131 -13.24 -3.13 1.67
CA VAL A 131 -11.91 -3.25 1.04
C VAL A 131 -10.81 -3.27 2.10
N TRP A 132 -10.85 -2.35 3.06
CA TRP A 132 -9.91 -2.30 4.18
C TRP A 132 -9.90 -3.59 5.00
N LEU A 133 -11.08 -4.15 5.31
CA LEU A 133 -11.20 -5.40 6.06
C LEU A 133 -10.66 -6.59 5.27
N LEU A 134 -11.03 -6.74 4.00
CA LEU A 134 -10.56 -7.84 3.15
C LEU A 134 -9.03 -7.81 3.01
N VAL A 135 -8.47 -6.64 2.78
CA VAL A 135 -7.02 -6.43 2.69
C VAL A 135 -6.36 -6.78 4.03
N SER A 136 -6.90 -6.31 5.14
CA SER A 136 -6.37 -6.64 6.47
C SER A 136 -6.40 -8.14 6.73
N ILE A 137 -7.52 -8.82 6.44
CA ILE A 137 -7.66 -10.28 6.60
C ILE A 137 -6.63 -11.03 5.74
N GLN A 138 -6.36 -10.58 4.52
CA GLN A 138 -5.36 -11.19 3.64
C GLN A 138 -3.94 -11.07 4.21
N ILE A 139 -3.65 -9.98 4.91
CA ILE A 139 -2.30 -9.66 5.44
C ILE A 139 -2.07 -10.22 6.85
N VAL A 140 -3.13 -10.40 7.64
CA VAL A 140 -3.05 -10.94 9.01
C VAL A 140 -2.25 -12.24 9.08
N PRO A 141 -2.44 -13.25 8.19
CA PRO A 141 -1.61 -14.45 8.15
C PRO A 141 -0.11 -14.14 7.99
N ASP A 142 0.24 -13.19 7.13
CA ASP A 142 1.63 -12.78 6.88
C ASP A 142 2.29 -12.11 8.10
N MET A 143 1.49 -11.48 8.99
CA MET A 143 1.99 -10.91 10.24
C MET A 143 2.24 -11.95 11.34
N PHE A 144 1.50 -13.06 11.32
CA PHE A 144 1.63 -14.15 12.28
C PHE A 144 2.88 -15.01 12.03
N PHE A 145 3.31 -15.16 10.78
CA PHE A 145 4.54 -15.87 10.49
C PHE A 145 5.77 -15.03 10.82
N SER A 146 6.74 -15.63 11.52
CA SER A 146 8.02 -14.98 11.81
C SER A 146 8.81 -14.77 10.51
N LYS A 147 9.01 -13.51 10.15
CA LYS A 147 9.88 -13.08 9.03
C LYS A 147 11.33 -12.86 9.50
N THR A 148 11.68 -13.32 10.70
CA THR A 148 13.00 -13.19 11.33
C THR A 148 13.51 -14.58 11.70
N SER A 149 14.65 -14.97 11.12
CA SER A 149 15.30 -16.25 11.41
C SER A 149 16.08 -16.15 12.72
N GLY A 150 15.83 -17.07 13.66
CA GLY A 150 16.43 -17.07 15.00
C GLY A 150 17.97 -17.18 15.05
N ASN A 151 18.65 -17.29 13.90
CA ASN A 151 20.11 -17.34 13.82
C ASN A 151 20.74 -16.14 13.04
N ASN A 152 19.93 -15.22 12.50
CA ASN A 152 20.41 -14.01 11.82
C ASN A 152 19.49 -12.83 12.18
N THR A 153 19.80 -12.17 13.30
CA THR A 153 19.05 -11.10 13.99
C THR A 153 18.94 -9.76 13.24
N GLY A 154 18.98 -9.77 11.90
CA GLY A 154 19.04 -8.53 11.13
C GLY A 154 18.41 -8.52 9.74
N LYS A 155 17.68 -9.54 9.26
CA LYS A 155 17.07 -9.47 7.92
C LYS A 155 15.54 -9.46 7.99
N CYS A 156 14.92 -8.51 7.29
CA CYS A 156 13.46 -8.40 7.14
C CYS A 156 13.05 -8.97 5.77
N TYR A 157 12.66 -10.25 5.74
CA TYR A 157 12.33 -10.95 4.48
C TYR A 157 10.98 -10.51 3.89
N ASP A 158 10.93 -10.30 2.57
CA ASP A 158 9.71 -10.04 1.80
C ASP A 158 8.73 -11.23 1.84
N THR A 159 9.28 -12.44 1.72
CA THR A 159 8.54 -13.70 1.74
C THR A 159 8.74 -14.43 3.06
N THR A 160 7.75 -15.25 3.42
CA THR A 160 7.87 -16.18 4.54
C THR A 160 8.96 -17.16 4.18
N VAL A 161 10.08 -17.15 4.92
CA VAL A 161 11.08 -18.19 4.77
C VAL A 161 10.42 -19.47 5.31
N ARG A 162 9.81 -20.25 4.42
CA ARG A 162 9.45 -21.63 4.76
C ARG A 162 10.75 -22.27 5.20
N SER A 163 10.77 -22.78 6.42
CA SER A 163 11.90 -23.49 7.02
C SER A 163 12.15 -24.80 6.28
N THR A 164 12.44 -24.76 4.98
CA THR A 164 12.85 -25.91 4.18
C THR A 164 14.37 -26.03 4.24
N SER A 165 14.88 -26.11 5.47
CA SER A 165 16.26 -26.50 5.77
C SER A 165 16.32 -27.31 7.07
N ARG A 166 15.31 -28.16 7.27
CA ARG A 166 15.45 -29.39 8.03
C ARG A 166 14.98 -30.50 7.10
N ILE A 167 15.86 -31.46 6.82
CA ILE A 167 15.70 -32.60 5.90
C ILE A 167 16.10 -32.29 4.44
N THR A 168 17.39 -32.02 4.20
CA THR A 168 18.28 -32.95 3.46
C THR A 168 19.73 -32.69 3.84
#